data_AF-A0A8T1TVD5-F1
#
_entry.id   AF-A0A8T1TVD5-F1
#
_cell.length_a   1.000
_cell.length_b   1.000
_cell.length_c   1.000
_cell.angle_alpha   90.00
_cell.angle_beta   90.00
_cell.angle_gamma   90.00
#
_symmetry.space_group_name_H-M   'P 1'
#
loop_
_entity.id
_entity.type
_entity.pdbx_description
1 polymer ?
#
loop_
_entity_poly.entity_id
_entity_poly.type
_entity_poly.pdbx_seq_one_letter_code
_entity_poly.pdbx_strand_id
1 'polypeptide(L)'
;MEKGTSERSKGWADVSNLVTVRNKIENVRIALRRAIVVLVHAHVTLDQALSAVQAEQVCGVVTLPCCNWYGQQETLFGRGPDLVYDDFSVLSDHREIRLWVGDSSTQRSGEVNISHADFSLASSVMKGCVRKEIVETSETVPESTTDTLKQHDGVLDFISDTLKELDCDISSMSQEEFMAEEQTIGSSLPSAVASHLEADTHVLALGWHPRRLAVRLLLRDGYSNVYTISLADELSFSFHGERGTKTLKLQLHKCTVDVDTDAGNEEESVKLEPCGHFILLSCFASGEKDEDAEEEEKITVTFESDGHPTPPLACVLDAGFIFRGFRGRAKKMPSFFRHICRTLDQLVSTNSSTTTNRKASLVCLTSRKQWRKKEFLAHEDLGYDVQSLIATRKQFPGSPVYVYCCYKLQKLAALQSTVVGAGDDNTIARDAALETWLELEKKLKDRQSELDGSLVVIDSPKARVKAAQEQEQARDTATEPRKVYVQVTGEITRVRRFSNGMSFLSLELTGSGYDRPLQVFLQRDTLGWSPQVFAKVVSLLRKGDELVAVGFMARNARGHSMLQVEALSLARTGEYEAYS
;
A
#
# COMPACT_ATOMS: atom_id res chain seq x y z
N MET A 1 34.14 -0.41 21.62
CA MET A 1 33.13 -1.17 20.86
C MET A 1 32.48 -2.16 21.81
N GLU A 2 31.23 -1.93 22.20
CA GLU A 2 30.48 -2.92 22.98
C GLU A 2 30.23 -4.15 22.11
N LYS A 3 30.95 -5.24 22.40
CA LYS A 3 30.66 -6.58 21.89
C LYS A 3 29.42 -7.13 22.64
N GLY A 4 28.26 -6.51 22.42
CA GLY A 4 26.99 -6.93 23.02
C GLY A 4 26.23 -7.85 22.07
N THR A 5 26.26 -9.15 22.34
CA THR A 5 25.52 -10.18 21.59
C THR A 5 24.02 -10.06 21.86
N SER A 6 23.31 -9.33 21.00
CA SER A 6 21.83 -9.39 20.96
C SER A 6 21.36 -10.81 20.55
N GLU A 7 20.15 -11.22 20.95
CA GLU A 7 19.65 -12.57 20.62
C GLU A 7 19.61 -12.88 19.12
N ARG A 8 19.48 -11.85 18.27
CA ARG A 8 19.52 -11.97 16.80
C ARG A 8 20.91 -12.27 16.23
N SER A 9 21.99 -12.01 16.97
CA SER A 9 23.37 -12.32 16.57
C SER A 9 23.84 -13.71 17.01
N LYS A 10 23.06 -14.44 17.83
CA LYS A 10 23.43 -15.79 18.33
C LYS A 10 23.66 -16.78 17.17
N GLY A 11 22.85 -16.73 16.12
CA GLY A 11 22.99 -17.62 14.96
C GLY A 11 24.22 -17.36 14.08
N TRP A 12 24.91 -16.23 14.27
CA TRP A 12 26.09 -15.85 13.51
C TRP A 12 27.39 -16.02 14.30
N ALA A 13 27.30 -16.36 15.59
CA ALA A 13 28.45 -16.45 16.49
C ALA A 13 29.40 -17.61 16.14
N ASP A 14 28.86 -18.68 15.54
CA ASP A 14 29.61 -19.89 15.20
C ASP A 14 30.22 -19.86 13.78
N VAL A 15 29.98 -18.78 13.03
CA VAL A 15 30.53 -18.63 11.67
C VAL A 15 31.96 -18.10 11.77
N SER A 16 32.92 -18.92 11.38
CA SER A 16 34.34 -18.56 11.39
C SER A 16 34.61 -17.33 10.52
N ASN A 17 35.47 -16.43 11.00
CA ASN A 17 35.87 -15.17 10.35
C ASN A 17 34.73 -14.18 10.07
N LEU A 18 33.55 -14.37 10.67
CA LEU A 18 32.46 -13.40 10.61
C LEU A 18 32.49 -12.49 11.84
N VAL A 19 32.53 -11.18 11.61
CA VAL A 19 32.38 -10.17 12.66
C VAL A 19 31.08 -9.42 12.42
N THR A 20 30.12 -9.54 13.35
CA THR A 20 28.87 -8.81 13.28
C THR A 20 28.97 -7.50 14.05
N VAL A 21 28.71 -6.38 13.37
CA VAL A 21 28.68 -5.04 13.98
C VAL A 21 27.29 -4.46 13.80
N ARG A 22 26.55 -4.32 14.90
CA ARG A 22 25.20 -3.75 14.87
C ARG A 22 25.25 -2.25 15.13
N ASN A 23 25.54 -1.49 14.10
CA ASN A 23 25.53 -0.03 14.15
C ASN A 23 25.19 0.53 12.77
N LYS A 24 24.84 1.82 12.73
CA LYS A 24 24.75 2.60 11.50
C LYS A 24 26.14 2.69 10.86
N ILE A 25 26.25 2.50 9.54
CA ILE A 25 27.53 2.45 8.84
C ILE A 25 28.30 3.77 8.99
N GLU A 26 27.58 4.89 9.07
CA GLU A 26 28.08 6.24 9.30
C GLU A 26 28.86 6.36 10.62
N ASN A 27 28.52 5.53 11.62
CA ASN A 27 29.13 5.47 12.95
C ASN A 27 30.20 4.38 13.08
N VAL A 28 30.50 3.66 12.00
CA VAL A 28 31.50 2.58 11.99
C VAL A 28 32.72 3.05 11.19
N ARG A 29 33.90 2.60 11.62
CA ARG A 29 35.13 2.73 10.84
C ARG A 29 35.78 1.35 10.74
N ILE A 30 36.03 0.91 9.51
CA ILE A 30 36.57 -0.41 9.21
C ILE A 30 37.91 -0.19 8.52
N ALA A 31 39.00 -0.55 9.19
CA ALA A 31 40.35 -0.45 8.66
C ALA A 31 40.86 -1.82 8.21
N LEU A 32 41.28 -1.94 6.95
CA LEU A 32 41.80 -3.20 6.41
C LEU A 32 42.73 -2.96 5.21
N ARG A 33 43.40 -4.01 4.71
CA ARG A 33 44.29 -3.87 3.56
C ARG A 33 43.53 -3.83 2.24
N ARG A 34 42.65 -4.81 2.00
CA ARG A 34 41.93 -5.01 0.73
C ARG A 34 40.46 -5.28 1.00
N ALA A 35 39.56 -4.46 0.45
CA ALA A 35 38.13 -4.57 0.69
C ALA A 35 37.37 -5.08 -0.53
N ILE A 36 36.38 -5.96 -0.30
CA ILE A 36 35.24 -6.13 -1.20
C ILE A 36 34.02 -5.67 -0.41
N VAL A 37 33.28 -4.71 -0.95
CA VAL A 37 32.14 -4.12 -0.27
C VAL A 37 30.87 -4.67 -0.90
N VAL A 38 30.03 -5.31 -0.09
CA VAL A 38 28.76 -5.88 -0.55
C VAL A 38 27.61 -5.17 0.14
N LEU A 39 26.76 -4.52 -0.63
CA LEU A 39 25.63 -3.73 -0.17
C LEU A 39 24.33 -4.42 -0.56
N VAL A 40 23.90 -5.36 0.30
CA VAL A 40 22.64 -6.08 0.11
C VAL A 40 21.50 -5.26 0.73
N HIS A 41 20.57 -4.76 -0.10
CA HIS A 41 19.41 -3.99 0.38
C HIS A 41 19.83 -2.79 1.26
N ALA A 42 20.86 -2.06 0.84
CA ALA A 42 21.42 -0.97 1.63
C ALA A 42 20.69 0.36 1.36
N HIS A 43 20.22 1.04 2.42
CA HIS A 43 19.58 2.36 2.35
C HIS A 43 20.60 3.49 2.56
N VAL A 44 21.69 3.47 1.81
CA VAL A 44 22.78 4.47 1.84
C VAL A 44 23.35 4.63 0.43
N THR A 45 24.00 5.77 0.15
CA THR A 45 24.74 5.93 -1.11
C THR A 45 26.02 5.10 -1.08
N LEU A 46 26.59 4.83 -2.26
CA LEU A 46 27.88 4.14 -2.38
C LEU A 46 28.99 4.91 -1.64
N ASP A 47 29.03 6.23 -1.80
CA ASP A 47 30.01 7.10 -1.14
C ASP A 47 29.87 7.09 0.38
N GLN A 48 28.64 7.12 0.89
CA GLN A 48 28.37 7.03 2.33
C GLN A 48 28.88 5.71 2.90
N ALA A 49 28.60 4.59 2.24
CA ALA A 49 29.08 3.28 2.67
C ALA A 49 30.62 3.19 2.63
N LEU A 50 31.24 3.69 1.56
CA LEU A 50 32.69 3.66 1.39
C LEU A 50 33.41 4.62 2.33
N SER A 51 32.78 5.72 2.76
CA SER A 51 33.37 6.64 3.75
C SER A 51 33.69 5.98 5.10
N ALA A 52 33.01 4.86 5.41
CA ALA A 52 33.26 4.08 6.62
C ALA A 52 34.42 3.08 6.46
N VAL A 53 34.89 2.83 5.23
CA VAL A 53 35.91 1.83 4.90
C VAL A 53 37.23 2.53 4.60
N GLN A 54 38.21 2.33 5.48
CA GLN A 54 39.59 2.76 5.27
C GLN A 54 40.42 1.57 4.81
N ALA A 55 40.54 1.39 3.50
CA ALA A 55 41.33 0.33 2.89
C ALA A 55 42.49 0.87 2.06
N GLU A 56 43.61 0.15 1.99
CA GLU A 56 44.68 0.45 1.02
C GLU A 56 44.17 0.25 -0.41
N GLN A 57 43.26 -0.70 -0.62
CA GLN A 57 42.65 -0.98 -1.91
C GLN A 57 41.20 -1.47 -1.76
N VAL A 58 40.27 -0.91 -2.54
CA VAL A 58 38.92 -1.49 -2.70
C VAL A 58 38.92 -2.32 -3.99
N CYS A 59 38.93 -3.64 -3.82
CA CYS A 59 39.02 -4.59 -4.94
C CYS A 59 37.71 -4.71 -5.71
N GLY A 60 36.57 -4.39 -5.09
CA GLY A 60 35.30 -4.34 -5.78
C GLY A 60 34.14 -3.94 -4.88
N VAL A 61 33.06 -3.51 -5.52
CA VAL A 61 31.81 -3.14 -4.89
C VAL A 61 30.69 -3.91 -5.57
N VAL A 62 29.87 -4.58 -4.78
CA VAL A 62 28.67 -5.29 -5.22
C VAL A 62 27.47 -4.63 -4.58
N THR A 63 26.48 -4.24 -5.37
CA THR A 63 25.22 -3.69 -4.84
C THR A 63 24.05 -4.50 -5.32
N LEU A 64 23.09 -4.70 -4.42
CA LEU A 64 21.75 -5.16 -4.72
C LEU A 64 20.81 -4.04 -4.29
N PRO A 65 20.68 -2.97 -5.11
CA PRO A 65 19.86 -1.83 -4.76
C PRO A 65 18.39 -2.24 -4.61
N CYS A 66 17.71 -1.58 -3.68
CA CYS A 66 16.31 -1.82 -3.39
C CYS A 66 15.54 -0.50 -3.29
N CYS A 67 14.22 -0.60 -3.43
CA CYS A 67 13.30 0.50 -3.19
C CYS A 67 13.72 1.78 -3.96
N ASN A 68 14.01 2.86 -3.22
CA ASN A 68 14.28 4.19 -3.76
C ASN A 68 15.77 4.48 -3.95
N TRP A 69 16.65 3.53 -3.60
CA TRP A 69 18.10 3.70 -3.61
C TRP A 69 18.75 3.22 -4.91
N TYR A 70 17.94 2.73 -5.86
CA TYR A 70 18.39 2.32 -7.19
C TYR A 70 19.15 3.43 -7.91
N GLY A 71 18.56 4.61 -8.07
CA GLY A 71 19.23 5.76 -8.69
C GLY A 71 20.43 6.29 -7.90
N GLN A 72 20.38 6.15 -6.58
CA GLN A 72 21.43 6.63 -5.66
C GLN A 72 22.65 5.70 -5.59
N GLN A 73 22.61 4.56 -6.27
CA GLN A 73 23.70 3.58 -6.36
C GLN A 73 24.04 3.27 -7.83
N GLU A 74 23.79 4.21 -8.76
CA GLU A 74 24.07 4.03 -10.20
C GLU A 74 25.52 4.30 -10.57
N THR A 75 26.16 5.22 -9.86
CA THR A 75 27.53 5.62 -10.15
C THR A 75 28.40 5.51 -8.92
N LEU A 76 29.62 5.01 -9.13
CA LEU A 76 30.68 4.98 -8.14
C LEU A 76 31.82 5.82 -8.68
N PHE A 77 32.27 6.86 -7.97
CA PHE A 77 33.34 7.75 -8.46
C PHE A 77 33.09 8.32 -9.87
N GLY A 78 31.81 8.61 -10.19
CA GLY A 78 31.42 9.14 -11.50
C GLY A 78 31.42 8.12 -12.64
N ARG A 79 31.65 6.83 -12.37
CA ARG A 79 31.54 5.75 -13.37
C ARG A 79 30.37 4.81 -13.07
N GLY A 80 29.77 4.30 -14.13
CA GLY A 80 28.78 3.22 -14.06
C GLY A 80 29.40 1.88 -13.63
N PRO A 81 28.57 0.86 -13.35
CA PRO A 81 29.02 -0.48 -13.01
C PRO A 81 29.71 -1.17 -14.20
N ASP A 82 30.73 -1.98 -13.89
CA ASP A 82 31.44 -2.80 -14.89
C ASP A 82 30.57 -3.97 -15.37
N LEU A 83 29.73 -4.51 -14.48
CA LEU A 83 28.74 -5.52 -14.83
C LEU A 83 27.41 -5.24 -14.15
N VAL A 84 26.34 -5.60 -14.85
CA VAL A 84 24.98 -5.60 -14.32
C VAL A 84 24.34 -6.96 -14.62
N TYR A 85 23.69 -7.54 -13.62
CA TYR A 85 22.94 -8.79 -13.75
C TYR A 85 21.51 -8.59 -13.24
N ASP A 86 20.55 -9.28 -13.84
CA ASP A 86 19.27 -9.57 -13.21
C ASP A 86 19.33 -10.97 -12.58
N ASP A 87 19.07 -11.07 -11.28
CA ASP A 87 18.97 -12.34 -10.56
C ASP A 87 17.50 -12.61 -10.22
N PHE A 88 16.93 -13.63 -10.86
CA PHE A 88 15.53 -14.04 -10.66
C PHE A 88 15.24 -14.56 -9.26
N SER A 89 16.26 -14.88 -8.47
CA SER A 89 16.13 -15.24 -7.05
C SER A 89 15.92 -14.02 -6.16
N VAL A 90 16.23 -12.81 -6.65
CA VAL A 90 16.00 -11.56 -5.94
C VAL A 90 14.54 -11.15 -6.15
N LEU A 91 13.74 -11.17 -5.08
CA LEU A 91 12.30 -10.87 -5.13
C LEU A 91 11.98 -9.36 -5.20
N SER A 92 12.90 -8.52 -5.69
CA SER A 92 12.67 -7.11 -5.96
C SER A 92 12.16 -6.91 -7.41
N ASP A 93 11.62 -5.75 -7.75
CA ASP A 93 11.18 -5.49 -9.14
C ASP A 93 12.32 -5.34 -10.11
N HIS A 94 13.40 -4.71 -9.64
CA HIS A 94 14.56 -4.46 -10.47
C HIS A 94 15.44 -5.70 -10.59
N ARG A 95 15.48 -6.55 -9.55
CA ARG A 95 16.27 -7.80 -9.51
C ARG A 95 17.77 -7.61 -9.80
N GLU A 96 18.20 -6.36 -9.79
CA GLU A 96 19.45 -5.95 -10.38
C GLU A 96 20.59 -6.09 -9.37
N ILE A 97 21.69 -6.65 -9.83
CA ILE A 97 22.96 -6.74 -9.13
C ILE A 97 23.98 -5.96 -9.96
N ARG A 98 24.64 -5.00 -9.33
CA ARG A 98 25.68 -4.19 -9.97
C ARG A 98 27.03 -4.49 -9.37
N LEU A 99 28.04 -4.59 -10.21
CA LEU A 99 29.42 -4.87 -9.83
C LEU A 99 30.33 -3.78 -10.37
N TRP A 100 31.18 -3.26 -9.48
CA TRP A 100 32.36 -2.47 -9.82
C TRP A 100 33.60 -3.24 -9.40
N VAL A 101 34.59 -3.31 -10.28
CA VAL A 101 35.89 -3.94 -10.05
C VAL A 101 36.94 -2.85 -9.89
N GLY A 102 37.70 -2.92 -8.81
CA GLY A 102 38.79 -1.97 -8.49
C GLY A 102 38.36 -0.60 -7.96
N ASP A 103 39.35 0.16 -7.49
CA ASP A 103 39.25 1.47 -6.85
C ASP A 103 39.74 2.57 -7.79
N SER A 104 38.87 3.01 -8.69
CA SER A 104 39.23 3.99 -9.74
C SER A 104 39.36 5.43 -9.22
N SER A 105 39.92 5.68 -8.03
CA SER A 105 40.29 7.04 -7.62
C SER A 105 41.56 7.55 -8.33
N THR A 106 42.21 6.74 -9.17
CA THR A 106 43.52 7.07 -9.79
C THR A 106 43.65 6.86 -11.30
N GLN A 107 42.61 6.47 -12.05
CA GLN A 107 42.74 6.23 -13.50
C GLN A 107 41.96 7.25 -14.35
N ARG A 108 42.71 8.03 -15.15
CA ARG A 108 42.19 8.78 -16.29
C ARG A 108 41.59 7.81 -17.30
N SER A 109 40.32 8.03 -17.65
CA SER A 109 39.65 7.61 -18.88
C SER A 109 39.97 6.21 -19.41
N GLY A 110 39.06 5.26 -19.18
CA GLY A 110 38.61 4.37 -20.24
C GLY A 110 39.01 2.89 -20.19
N GLU A 111 40.05 2.48 -19.46
CA GLU A 111 40.42 1.06 -19.41
C GLU A 111 40.69 0.60 -17.98
N VAL A 112 39.66 0.00 -17.37
CA VAL A 112 39.84 -0.85 -16.20
C VAL A 112 40.69 -2.04 -16.67
N ASN A 113 41.79 -2.36 -15.98
CA ASN A 113 42.55 -3.57 -16.30
C ASN A 113 41.77 -4.81 -15.83
N ILE A 114 40.85 -5.26 -16.67
CA ILE A 114 39.98 -6.42 -16.46
C ILE A 114 40.65 -7.77 -16.78
N SER A 115 41.95 -7.78 -17.15
CA SER A 115 42.68 -9.00 -17.52
C SER A 115 42.76 -10.09 -16.43
N HIS A 116 42.56 -9.72 -15.17
CA HIS A 116 42.60 -10.64 -14.03
C HIS A 116 41.23 -11.18 -13.60
N ALA A 117 40.14 -10.65 -14.14
CA ALA A 117 38.79 -11.10 -13.80
C ALA A 117 38.19 -11.78 -15.04
N ASP A 118 37.82 -13.06 -14.89
CA ASP A 118 37.19 -13.82 -15.95
C ASP A 118 35.71 -13.42 -16.06
N PHE A 119 35.42 -12.47 -16.96
CA PHE A 119 34.06 -12.04 -17.28
C PHE A 119 33.40 -12.93 -18.34
N SER A 120 34.07 -14.01 -18.76
CA SER A 120 33.57 -14.95 -19.78
C SER A 120 32.67 -16.05 -19.21
N LEU A 121 32.27 -15.94 -17.93
CA LEU A 121 31.29 -16.84 -17.31
C LEU A 121 30.06 -16.97 -18.22
N ALA A 122 30.06 -18.04 -19.01
CA ALA A 122 28.96 -18.40 -19.89
C ALA A 122 27.71 -18.53 -19.03
N SER A 123 26.58 -18.00 -19.51
CA SER A 123 25.30 -18.02 -18.78
C SER A 123 24.85 -19.42 -18.34
N SER A 124 25.51 -20.48 -18.83
CA SER A 124 25.33 -21.87 -18.43
C SER A 124 25.70 -22.19 -16.98
N VAL A 125 26.49 -21.35 -16.28
CA VAL A 125 26.94 -21.64 -14.90
C VAL A 125 25.99 -21.04 -13.85
N MET A 126 25.32 -19.91 -14.13
CA MET A 126 24.41 -19.25 -13.18
C MET A 126 22.95 -19.45 -13.59
N LYS A 127 22.33 -20.53 -13.10
CA LYS A 127 20.88 -20.75 -13.29
C LYS A 127 20.10 -19.61 -12.64
N GLY A 128 19.34 -18.87 -13.45
CA GLY A 128 18.47 -17.79 -12.96
C GLY A 128 19.15 -16.43 -12.79
N CYS A 129 20.34 -16.21 -13.37
CA CYS A 129 20.92 -14.87 -13.50
C CYS A 129 21.18 -14.54 -14.97
N VAL A 130 20.79 -13.34 -15.41
CA VAL A 130 21.00 -12.86 -16.78
C VAL A 130 21.87 -11.60 -16.74
N ARG A 131 23.01 -11.64 -17.45
CA ARG A 131 23.87 -10.46 -17.60
C ARG A 131 23.21 -9.46 -18.53
N LYS A 132 23.12 -8.20 -18.14
CA LYS A 132 22.76 -7.10 -19.04
C LYS A 132 23.98 -6.71 -19.87
N GLU A 133 23.81 -6.66 -21.18
CA GLU A 133 24.77 -6.01 -22.07
C GLU A 133 24.48 -4.51 -22.05
N ILE A 134 25.46 -3.72 -21.62
CA ILE A 134 25.40 -2.27 -21.70
C ILE A 134 25.61 -1.93 -23.18
N VAL A 135 24.53 -1.64 -23.90
CA VAL A 135 24.60 -1.10 -25.26
C VAL A 135 25.01 0.36 -25.12
N GLU A 136 26.30 0.67 -25.30
CA GLU A 136 26.74 2.04 -25.50
C GLU A 136 26.07 2.57 -26.77
N THR A 137 25.00 3.33 -26.59
CA THR A 137 24.34 4.04 -27.68
C THR A 137 25.26 5.20 -28.05
N SER A 138 26.11 4.98 -29.04
CA SER A 138 26.86 6.03 -29.73
C SER A 138 25.90 6.84 -30.59
N GLU A 139 24.97 7.55 -29.95
CA GLU A 139 24.06 8.45 -30.62
C GLU A 139 24.71 9.83 -30.79
N THR A 140 25.56 9.93 -31.82
CA THR A 140 25.55 11.12 -32.66
C THR A 140 24.26 11.12 -33.48
N VAL A 141 23.15 11.45 -32.84
CA VAL A 141 21.91 11.84 -33.51
C VAL A 141 21.99 13.35 -33.71
N PRO A 142 21.70 13.87 -34.92
CA PRO A 142 21.82 15.30 -35.19
C PRO A 142 20.92 16.08 -34.23
N GLU A 143 21.47 17.15 -33.67
CA GLU A 143 20.73 18.18 -32.91
C GLU A 143 19.49 18.62 -33.70
N SER A 144 18.37 17.93 -33.48
CA SER A 144 17.05 18.48 -33.73
C SER A 144 16.77 19.43 -32.58
N THR A 145 16.77 20.71 -32.90
CA THR A 145 16.48 21.90 -32.07
C THR A 145 15.19 21.79 -31.22
N THR A 146 15.18 20.94 -30.19
CA THR A 146 14.06 20.85 -29.23
C THR A 146 14.51 20.94 -27.78
N ASP A 147 15.76 21.36 -27.56
CA ASP A 147 16.44 21.29 -26.26
C ASP A 147 16.23 22.50 -25.33
N THR A 148 15.07 23.18 -25.35
CA THR A 148 14.85 24.37 -24.48
C THR A 148 13.44 24.55 -23.90
N LEU A 149 12.72 23.48 -23.56
CA LEU A 149 11.63 23.55 -22.59
C LEU A 149 11.67 22.28 -21.74
N LYS A 150 11.99 22.39 -20.44
CA LYS A 150 11.76 21.33 -19.46
C LYS A 150 10.31 20.88 -19.62
N GLN A 151 10.08 19.77 -20.31
CA GLN A 151 8.74 19.31 -20.65
C GLN A 151 8.04 18.98 -19.32
N HIS A 152 7.06 19.80 -18.93
CA HIS A 152 6.30 19.59 -17.70
C HIS A 152 5.65 18.20 -17.75
N ASP A 153 6.15 17.22 -17.00
CA ASP A 153 5.58 15.88 -16.91
C ASP A 153 4.34 15.94 -15.99
N GLY A 154 3.18 16.24 -16.59
CA GLY A 154 1.91 16.46 -15.91
C GLY A 154 1.00 15.23 -15.91
N VAL A 155 -0.25 15.41 -15.46
CA VAL A 155 -1.24 14.32 -15.41
C VAL A 155 -1.64 13.85 -16.82
N LEU A 156 -1.70 14.76 -17.79
CA LEU A 156 -2.09 14.42 -19.16
C LEU A 156 -1.00 13.59 -19.86
N ASP A 157 0.27 13.87 -19.60
CA ASP A 157 1.39 13.04 -20.10
C ASP A 157 1.30 11.63 -19.51
N PHE A 158 1.04 11.54 -18.20
CA PHE A 158 0.82 10.25 -17.54
C PHE A 158 -0.31 9.44 -18.18
N ILE A 159 -1.49 10.04 -18.37
CA ILE A 159 -2.63 9.33 -18.98
C ILE A 159 -2.32 8.94 -20.43
N SER A 160 -1.76 9.86 -21.21
CA SER A 160 -1.39 9.63 -22.61
C SER A 160 -0.46 8.44 -22.75
N ASP A 161 0.65 8.46 -22.03
CA ASP A 161 1.69 7.45 -22.20
C ASP A 161 1.25 6.08 -21.65
N THR A 162 0.49 6.06 -20.54
CA THR A 162 -0.08 4.82 -19.99
C THR A 162 -1.03 4.17 -21.01
N LEU A 163 -1.82 4.97 -21.74
CA LEU A 163 -2.68 4.45 -22.80
C LEU A 163 -1.89 4.02 -24.05
N LYS A 164 -0.82 4.73 -24.42
CA LYS A 164 0.07 4.32 -25.53
C LYS A 164 0.75 2.99 -25.25
N GLU A 165 1.23 2.79 -24.03
CA GLU A 165 1.87 1.54 -23.63
C GLU A 165 0.87 0.37 -23.69
N LEU A 166 -0.38 0.58 -23.26
CA LEU A 166 -1.45 -0.41 -23.36
C LEU A 166 -1.72 -0.87 -24.80
N ASP A 167 -1.66 0.04 -25.78
CA ASP A 167 -1.89 -0.27 -27.19
C ASP A 167 -0.68 -0.98 -27.85
N CYS A 168 0.53 -0.84 -27.30
CA CYS A 168 1.75 -1.41 -27.86
C CYS A 168 2.11 -2.83 -27.34
N ASP A 169 1.59 -3.25 -26.17
CA ASP A 169 2.22 -4.32 -25.36
C ASP A 169 1.68 -5.75 -25.54
N ILE A 170 0.86 -6.06 -26.55
CA ILE A 170 0.35 -7.44 -26.74
C ILE A 170 1.49 -8.44 -27.02
N SER A 171 2.58 -8.00 -27.69
CA SER A 171 3.69 -8.85 -28.11
C SER A 171 4.87 -8.96 -27.13
N SER A 172 4.90 -8.14 -26.08
CA SER A 172 6.02 -8.04 -25.14
C SER A 172 5.79 -8.80 -23.83
N MET A 173 4.53 -9.08 -23.46
CA MET A 173 4.20 -9.81 -22.24
C MET A 173 4.47 -11.30 -22.37
N SER A 174 5.18 -11.86 -21.39
CA SER A 174 5.36 -13.31 -21.30
C SER A 174 4.04 -14.01 -20.96
N GLN A 175 3.85 -15.23 -21.46
CA GLN A 175 2.66 -16.03 -21.19
C GLN A 175 2.47 -16.33 -19.69
N GLU A 176 3.54 -16.32 -18.90
CA GLU A 176 3.49 -16.49 -17.45
C GLU A 176 2.96 -15.23 -16.74
N GLU A 177 3.40 -14.03 -17.14
CA GLU A 177 2.86 -12.77 -16.60
C GLU A 177 1.38 -12.60 -16.96
N PHE A 178 1.03 -12.98 -18.19
CA PHE A 178 -0.32 -13.02 -18.70
C PHE A 178 -1.24 -13.87 -17.80
N MET A 179 -0.87 -15.14 -17.56
CA MET A 179 -1.65 -16.07 -16.74
C MET A 179 -1.69 -15.67 -15.26
N ALA A 180 -0.60 -15.10 -14.73
CA ALA A 180 -0.53 -14.66 -13.33
C ALA A 180 -1.48 -13.49 -13.07
N GLU A 181 -1.57 -12.53 -13.98
CA GLU A 181 -2.47 -11.38 -13.85
C GLU A 181 -3.93 -11.78 -14.03
N GLU A 182 -4.22 -12.68 -14.98
CA GLU A 182 -5.55 -13.26 -15.17
C GLU A 182 -6.04 -14.02 -13.93
N GLN A 183 -5.17 -14.80 -13.30
CA GLN A 183 -5.50 -15.47 -12.04
C GLN A 183 -5.69 -14.49 -10.88
N THR A 184 -4.88 -13.43 -10.81
CA THR A 184 -4.86 -12.49 -9.68
C THR A 184 -6.07 -11.54 -9.73
N ILE A 185 -6.23 -10.82 -10.84
CA ILE A 185 -7.31 -9.85 -11.02
C ILE A 185 -8.62 -10.58 -11.29
N GLY A 186 -8.59 -11.63 -12.13
CA GLY A 186 -9.80 -12.29 -12.59
C GLY A 186 -10.57 -13.05 -11.51
N SER A 187 -9.88 -13.55 -10.48
CA SER A 187 -10.53 -14.21 -9.35
C SER A 187 -11.09 -13.25 -8.29
N SER A 188 -10.54 -12.03 -8.21
CA SER A 188 -10.87 -11.06 -7.16
C SER A 188 -11.92 -10.04 -7.60
N LEU A 189 -11.96 -9.73 -8.90
CA LEU A 189 -12.85 -8.72 -9.47
C LEU A 189 -14.35 -8.98 -9.20
N PRO A 190 -14.90 -10.20 -9.38
CA PRO A 190 -16.32 -10.45 -9.11
C PRO A 190 -16.71 -10.13 -7.68
N SER A 191 -15.88 -10.55 -6.70
CA SER A 191 -16.11 -10.27 -5.28
C SER A 191 -15.95 -8.80 -4.90
N ALA A 192 -15.04 -8.09 -5.59
CA ALA A 192 -14.75 -6.68 -5.34
C ALA A 192 -15.83 -5.73 -5.89
N VAL A 193 -16.53 -6.15 -6.93
CA VAL A 193 -17.52 -5.34 -7.65
C VAL A 193 -18.93 -5.66 -7.18
N ALA A 194 -19.27 -6.95 -6.98
CA ALA A 194 -20.64 -7.40 -6.68
C ALA A 194 -21.24 -6.84 -5.37
N SER A 195 -20.43 -6.46 -4.38
CA SER A 195 -20.90 -5.86 -3.12
C SER A 195 -20.99 -4.33 -3.14
N HIS A 196 -20.49 -3.67 -4.19
CA HIS A 196 -20.30 -2.21 -4.23
C HIS A 196 -20.87 -1.52 -5.48
N LEU A 197 -21.16 -2.29 -6.52
CA LEU A 197 -21.73 -1.82 -7.77
C LEU A 197 -22.92 -2.70 -8.14
N GLU A 198 -24.03 -2.06 -8.48
CA GLU A 198 -25.19 -2.75 -9.05
C GLU A 198 -24.93 -3.04 -10.54
N ALA A 199 -25.48 -4.13 -11.07
CA ALA A 199 -25.27 -4.55 -12.46
C ALA A 199 -25.67 -3.51 -13.52
N ASP A 200 -26.57 -2.58 -13.16
CA ASP A 200 -27.02 -1.47 -13.99
C ASP A 200 -26.09 -0.25 -13.98
N THR A 201 -25.07 -0.25 -13.12
CA THR A 201 -24.17 0.89 -12.92
C THR A 201 -23.30 1.12 -14.15
N HIS A 202 -23.19 2.38 -14.60
CA HIS A 202 -22.30 2.76 -15.70
C HIS A 202 -20.86 2.85 -15.19
N VAL A 203 -20.05 1.85 -15.52
CA VAL A 203 -18.68 1.68 -15.02
C VAL A 203 -17.68 2.04 -16.11
N LEU A 204 -16.80 3.00 -15.86
CA LEU A 204 -15.61 3.26 -16.66
C LEU A 204 -14.47 2.35 -16.17
N ALA A 205 -14.19 1.28 -16.89
CA ALA A 205 -13.14 0.31 -16.59
C ALA A 205 -11.80 0.71 -17.22
N LEU A 206 -10.83 0.98 -16.36
CA LEU A 206 -9.44 1.27 -16.67
C LEU A 206 -8.60 0.06 -16.28
N GLY A 207 -8.35 -0.83 -17.24
CA GLY A 207 -7.52 -2.00 -17.05
C GLY A 207 -6.18 -1.86 -17.76
N TRP A 208 -5.12 -2.39 -17.15
CA TRP A 208 -3.80 -2.52 -17.78
C TRP A 208 -3.69 -3.73 -18.71
N HIS A 209 -4.57 -4.71 -18.54
CA HIS A 209 -4.45 -5.96 -19.28
C HIS A 209 -4.78 -5.75 -20.77
N PRO A 210 -3.91 -6.12 -21.73
CA PRO A 210 -4.11 -5.83 -23.15
C PRO A 210 -5.42 -6.41 -23.73
N ARG A 211 -5.86 -7.56 -23.22
CA ARG A 211 -7.17 -8.16 -23.57
C ARG A 211 -8.38 -7.55 -22.86
N ARG A 212 -8.22 -6.41 -22.18
CA ARG A 212 -9.26 -5.72 -21.43
C ARG A 212 -9.97 -6.66 -20.44
N LEU A 213 -9.19 -7.44 -19.70
CA LEU A 213 -9.68 -8.51 -18.81
C LEU A 213 -10.78 -8.01 -17.85
N ALA A 214 -10.59 -6.84 -17.24
CA ALA A 214 -11.58 -6.26 -16.32
C ALA A 214 -12.93 -5.99 -17.01
N VAL A 215 -12.91 -5.53 -18.27
CA VAL A 215 -14.13 -5.31 -19.08
C VAL A 215 -14.82 -6.64 -19.35
N ARG A 216 -14.08 -7.65 -19.82
CA ARG A 216 -14.63 -8.98 -20.12
C ARG A 216 -15.33 -9.60 -18.92
N LEU A 217 -14.67 -9.57 -17.78
CA LEU A 217 -15.19 -10.15 -16.55
C LEU A 217 -16.44 -9.43 -16.05
N LEU A 218 -16.48 -8.09 -16.11
CA LEU A 218 -17.70 -7.33 -15.79
C LEU A 218 -18.85 -7.72 -16.71
N LEU A 219 -18.61 -7.80 -18.03
CA LEU A 219 -19.65 -8.20 -18.98
C LEU A 219 -20.16 -9.63 -18.69
N ARG A 220 -19.25 -10.56 -18.39
CA ARG A 220 -19.59 -11.96 -18.03
C ARG A 220 -20.39 -12.05 -16.72
N ASP A 221 -20.10 -11.17 -15.78
CA ASP A 221 -20.82 -11.09 -14.50
C ASP A 221 -22.17 -10.36 -14.61
N GLY A 222 -22.59 -10.00 -15.82
CA GLY A 222 -23.93 -9.46 -16.12
C GLY A 222 -24.03 -7.93 -16.09
N TYR A 223 -22.90 -7.21 -16.01
CA TYR A 223 -22.91 -5.75 -16.12
C TYR A 223 -23.12 -5.34 -17.58
N SER A 224 -24.17 -4.58 -17.87
CA SER A 224 -24.51 -4.18 -19.25
C SER A 224 -23.93 -2.83 -19.66
N ASN A 225 -23.50 -2.02 -18.69
CA ASN A 225 -23.09 -0.63 -18.87
C ASN A 225 -21.59 -0.47 -18.58
N VAL A 226 -20.75 -1.21 -19.29
CA VAL A 226 -19.29 -1.18 -19.14
C VAL A 226 -18.68 -0.32 -20.25
N TYR A 227 -17.82 0.61 -19.84
CA TYR A 227 -17.15 1.55 -20.73
C TYR A 227 -15.64 1.50 -20.53
N THR A 228 -14.90 1.97 -21.52
CA THR A 228 -13.43 2.10 -21.45
C THR A 228 -12.98 3.25 -22.36
N ILE A 229 -11.71 3.64 -22.28
CA ILE A 229 -11.15 4.77 -23.04
C ILE A 229 -9.93 4.35 -23.85
N SER A 230 -9.71 5.03 -24.97
CA SER A 230 -8.49 4.96 -25.77
C SER A 230 -8.06 6.34 -26.21
N LEU A 231 -6.84 6.47 -26.73
CA LEU A 231 -6.41 7.73 -27.36
C LEU A 231 -7.19 7.95 -28.65
N ALA A 232 -7.71 9.17 -28.82
CA ALA A 232 -8.32 9.60 -30.08
C ALA A 232 -7.31 10.36 -30.93
N ASP A 233 -6.53 11.24 -30.30
CA ASP A 233 -5.49 12.05 -30.93
C ASP A 233 -4.21 12.04 -30.07
N GLU A 234 -3.09 12.40 -30.67
CA GLU A 234 -1.85 12.63 -29.93
C GLU A 234 -1.98 13.84 -28.99
N LEU A 235 -1.26 13.78 -27.86
CA LEU A 235 -1.19 14.87 -26.90
C LEU A 235 -0.66 16.14 -27.60
N SER A 236 -1.49 17.18 -27.65
CA SER A 236 -1.12 18.46 -28.26
C SER A 236 -0.65 19.45 -27.20
N PHE A 237 0.36 20.25 -27.57
CA PHE A 237 0.94 21.26 -26.69
C PHE A 237 0.95 22.62 -27.39
N SER A 238 0.53 23.65 -26.65
CA SER A 238 0.53 25.04 -27.12
C SER A 238 0.99 25.98 -26.01
N PHE A 239 1.56 27.12 -26.40
CA PHE A 239 2.12 28.09 -25.47
C PHE A 239 1.53 29.47 -25.74
N HIS A 240 1.02 30.12 -24.71
CA HIS A 240 0.46 31.47 -24.78
C HIS A 240 1.07 32.34 -23.68
N GLY A 241 2.10 33.11 -24.01
CA GLY A 241 2.79 33.98 -23.06
C GLY A 241 3.61 33.16 -22.06
N GLU A 242 3.33 33.27 -20.76
CA GLU A 242 4.01 32.51 -19.70
C GLU A 242 3.24 31.24 -19.29
N ARG A 243 2.16 30.87 -20.01
CA ARG A 243 1.34 29.70 -19.69
C ARG A 243 1.42 28.64 -20.79
N GLY A 244 1.74 27.43 -20.38
CA GLY A 244 1.66 26.22 -21.21
C GLY A 244 0.25 25.62 -21.12
N THR A 245 -0.25 25.15 -22.25
CA THR A 245 -1.54 24.44 -22.32
C THR A 245 -1.36 23.11 -23.05
N LYS A 246 -1.78 22.01 -22.41
CA LYS A 246 -1.82 20.67 -23.01
C LYS A 246 -3.25 20.24 -23.23
N THR A 247 -3.53 19.66 -24.40
CA THR A 247 -4.84 19.10 -24.71
C THR A 247 -4.71 17.63 -25.08
N LEU A 248 -5.46 16.78 -24.38
CA LEU A 248 -5.53 15.34 -24.62
C LEU A 248 -6.97 14.95 -24.97
N LYS A 249 -7.14 14.24 -26.09
CA LYS A 249 -8.45 13.74 -26.54
C LYS A 249 -8.54 12.23 -26.35
N LEU A 250 -9.54 11.79 -25.59
CA LEU A 250 -9.78 10.38 -25.27
C LEU A 250 -11.11 9.94 -25.87
N GLN A 251 -11.12 8.86 -26.65
CA GLN A 251 -12.35 8.25 -27.15
C GLN A 251 -12.96 7.37 -26.06
N LEU A 252 -14.23 7.62 -25.72
CA LEU A 252 -15.02 6.74 -24.85
C LEU A 252 -15.67 5.64 -25.69
N HIS A 253 -15.52 4.40 -25.27
CA HIS A 253 -16.14 3.22 -25.89
C HIS A 253 -17.08 2.54 -24.93
N LYS A 254 -18.26 2.16 -25.39
CA LYS A 254 -19.12 1.16 -24.73
C LYS A 254 -18.67 -0.23 -25.16
N CYS A 255 -18.52 -1.13 -24.20
CA CYS A 255 -18.04 -2.48 -24.44
C CYS A 255 -19.22 -3.45 -24.50
N THR A 256 -19.21 -4.34 -25.50
CA THR A 256 -20.19 -5.45 -25.64
C THR A 256 -19.46 -6.75 -25.96
N VAL A 257 -20.08 -7.89 -25.66
CA VAL A 257 -19.55 -9.22 -26.01
C VAL A 257 -20.04 -9.61 -27.39
N ASP A 258 -19.15 -10.15 -28.23
CA ASP A 258 -19.52 -10.69 -29.53
C ASP A 258 -20.13 -12.09 -29.38
N VAL A 259 -21.46 -12.20 -29.49
CA VAL A 259 -22.21 -13.45 -29.33
C VAL A 259 -22.01 -14.41 -30.53
N ASP A 260 -21.45 -13.91 -31.65
CA ASP A 260 -21.30 -14.67 -32.90
C ASP A 260 -19.97 -15.45 -33.01
N THR A 261 -19.17 -15.53 -31.95
CA THR A 261 -17.94 -16.35 -31.96
C THR A 261 -18.27 -17.82 -31.64
N ASP A 262 -18.02 -18.71 -32.61
CA ASP A 262 -18.23 -20.16 -32.48
C ASP A 262 -17.67 -20.70 -31.15
N ALA A 263 -18.46 -21.56 -30.50
CA ALA A 263 -18.22 -22.16 -29.18
C ALA A 263 -16.92 -23.00 -29.02
N GLY A 264 -16.01 -22.93 -29.99
CA GLY A 264 -14.70 -23.60 -29.99
C GLY A 264 -13.48 -22.67 -29.86
N ASN A 265 -13.64 -21.34 -29.88
CA ASN A 265 -12.56 -20.40 -29.57
C ASN A 265 -12.72 -19.89 -28.13
N GLU A 266 -11.77 -20.21 -27.25
CA GLU A 266 -11.81 -19.87 -25.81
C GLU A 266 -11.68 -18.36 -25.48
N GLU A 267 -11.66 -17.48 -26.50
CA GLU A 267 -11.49 -16.04 -26.32
C GLU A 267 -12.74 -15.27 -26.80
N GLU A 268 -13.64 -14.99 -25.85
CA GLU A 268 -14.71 -14.00 -26.02
C GLU A 268 -14.12 -12.65 -26.47
N SER A 269 -14.44 -12.21 -27.68
CA SER A 269 -13.99 -10.92 -28.22
C SER A 269 -14.89 -9.78 -27.72
N VAL A 270 -14.27 -8.68 -27.30
CA VAL A 270 -14.97 -7.46 -26.86
C VAL A 270 -15.11 -6.51 -28.04
N LYS A 271 -16.34 -6.14 -28.37
CA LYS A 271 -16.66 -5.08 -29.33
C LYS A 271 -16.65 -3.72 -28.62
N LEU A 272 -16.10 -2.71 -29.29
CA LEU A 272 -15.96 -1.35 -28.79
C LEU A 272 -16.80 -0.41 -29.65
N GLU A 273 -17.85 0.15 -29.07
CA GLU A 273 -18.74 1.10 -29.73
C GLU A 273 -18.42 2.53 -29.27
N PRO A 274 -17.97 3.43 -30.16
CA PRO A 274 -17.62 4.79 -29.79
C PRO A 274 -18.86 5.56 -29.31
N CYS A 275 -18.71 6.29 -28.20
CA CYS A 275 -19.78 7.02 -27.53
C CYS A 275 -19.57 8.54 -27.49
N GLY A 276 -18.44 9.03 -28.01
CA GLY A 276 -18.01 10.42 -27.90
C GLY A 276 -16.61 10.55 -27.32
N HIS A 277 -16.19 11.80 -27.11
CA HIS A 277 -14.81 12.14 -26.75
C HIS A 277 -14.75 12.92 -25.44
N PHE A 278 -13.78 12.58 -24.59
CA PHE A 278 -13.33 13.48 -23.54
C PHE A 278 -12.22 14.37 -24.06
N ILE A 279 -12.33 15.67 -23.81
CA ILE A 279 -11.27 16.65 -24.06
C ILE A 279 -10.76 17.12 -22.70
N LEU A 280 -9.51 16.78 -22.41
CA LEU A 280 -8.82 17.16 -21.19
C LEU A 280 -7.88 18.31 -21.52
N LEU A 281 -8.08 19.43 -20.86
CA LEU A 281 -7.25 20.64 -20.99
C LEU A 281 -6.49 20.86 -19.68
N SER A 282 -5.16 20.84 -19.75
CA SER A 282 -4.28 21.21 -18.64
C SER A 282 -3.66 22.57 -18.90
N CYS A 283 -3.73 23.46 -17.91
CA CYS A 283 -3.05 24.76 -17.92
C CYS A 283 -2.04 24.84 -16.77
N PHE A 284 -0.80 25.23 -17.08
CA PHE A 284 0.27 25.39 -16.10
C PHE A 284 1.14 26.62 -16.41
N ALA A 285 1.71 27.21 -15.36
CA ALA A 285 2.67 28.31 -15.50
C ALA A 285 4.03 27.77 -15.94
N SER A 286 4.69 28.50 -16.84
CA SER A 286 6.02 28.21 -17.33
C SER A 286 6.98 29.29 -16.84
N GLY A 287 7.39 29.21 -15.58
CA GLY A 287 8.32 30.18 -15.01
C GLY A 287 9.04 29.64 -13.77
N GLU A 288 10.38 29.65 -13.81
CA GLU A 288 11.21 29.63 -12.61
C GLU A 288 11.13 31.03 -11.98
N LYS A 289 10.14 31.29 -11.12
CA LYS A 289 10.11 32.41 -10.15
C LYS A 289 8.82 32.39 -9.32
N ASP A 290 8.83 31.55 -8.29
CA ASP A 290 8.44 31.92 -6.92
C ASP A 290 8.55 30.65 -6.08
N GLU A 291 9.49 30.65 -5.12
CA GLU A 291 9.73 29.51 -4.22
C GLU A 291 8.54 29.25 -3.26
N ASP A 292 7.50 30.08 -3.30
CA ASP A 292 6.35 30.03 -2.39
C ASP A 292 4.97 29.91 -3.09
N ALA A 293 4.91 29.70 -4.41
CA ALA A 293 3.64 29.50 -5.12
C ALA A 293 3.72 28.36 -6.16
N GLU A 294 3.59 27.12 -5.70
CA GLU A 294 3.22 26.01 -6.58
C GLU A 294 1.79 26.28 -7.12
N GLU A 295 1.65 26.97 -8.26
CA GLU A 295 0.38 26.99 -8.99
C GLU A 295 0.07 25.54 -9.43
N GLU A 296 -0.80 24.86 -8.68
CA GLU A 296 -1.28 23.49 -9.00
C GLU A 296 -1.78 23.42 -10.46
N GLU A 297 -1.32 22.42 -11.21
CA GLU A 297 -1.75 22.11 -12.58
C GLU A 297 -3.30 22.04 -12.64
N LYS A 298 -3.93 23.00 -13.32
CA LYS A 298 -5.39 23.05 -13.42
C LYS A 298 -5.87 22.27 -14.63
N ILE A 299 -6.61 21.20 -14.38
CA ILE A 299 -7.15 20.32 -15.41
C ILE A 299 -8.67 20.49 -15.49
N THR A 300 -9.16 20.74 -16.70
CA THR A 300 -10.60 20.81 -17.02
C THR A 300 -10.94 19.69 -17.99
N VAL A 301 -11.97 18.91 -17.67
CA VAL A 301 -12.49 17.85 -18.54
C VAL A 301 -13.81 18.32 -19.14
N THR A 302 -13.96 18.11 -20.45
CA THR A 302 -15.23 18.32 -21.18
C THR A 302 -15.57 17.07 -21.99
N PHE A 303 -16.85 16.88 -22.31
CA PHE A 303 -17.32 15.74 -23.09
C PHE A 303 -18.03 16.24 -24.35
N GLU A 304 -17.60 15.74 -25.50
CA GLU A 304 -18.23 15.97 -26.79
C GLU A 304 -18.97 14.70 -27.22
N SER A 305 -20.29 14.77 -27.21
CA SER A 305 -21.14 13.72 -27.77
C SER A 305 -21.19 13.86 -29.29
N ASP A 306 -20.67 12.88 -30.03
CA ASP A 306 -20.75 12.81 -31.50
C ASP A 306 -22.18 12.48 -31.98
N GLY A 307 -23.20 13.18 -31.47
CA GLY A 307 -24.62 12.94 -31.73
C GLY A 307 -25.28 11.86 -30.86
N HIS A 308 -24.52 11.19 -29.97
CA HIS A 308 -25.03 10.17 -29.05
C HIS A 308 -25.39 10.74 -27.67
N PRO A 309 -26.39 10.19 -26.96
CA PRO A 309 -26.68 10.61 -25.59
C PRO A 309 -25.48 10.32 -24.67
N THR A 310 -25.05 11.34 -23.93
CA THR A 310 -23.93 11.23 -22.98
C THR A 310 -24.17 10.11 -21.97
N PRO A 311 -23.28 9.10 -21.86
CA PRO A 311 -23.47 8.00 -20.92
C PRO A 311 -23.33 8.50 -19.48
N PRO A 312 -24.26 8.21 -18.56
CA PRO A 312 -24.21 8.68 -17.18
C PRO A 312 -23.21 7.88 -16.34
N LEU A 313 -21.91 8.00 -16.64
CA LEU A 313 -20.84 7.34 -15.90
C LEU A 313 -20.99 7.62 -14.41
N ALA A 314 -20.89 6.56 -13.61
CA ALA A 314 -21.12 6.62 -12.16
C ALA A 314 -19.93 6.13 -11.33
N CYS A 315 -19.07 5.27 -11.88
CA CYS A 315 -17.92 4.71 -11.19
C CYS A 315 -16.72 4.54 -12.12
N VAL A 316 -15.52 4.85 -11.63
CA VAL A 316 -14.25 4.40 -12.25
C VAL A 316 -13.82 3.08 -11.60
N LEU A 317 -13.54 2.06 -12.39
CA LEU A 317 -12.86 0.84 -11.95
C LEU A 317 -11.41 0.88 -12.43
N ASP A 318 -10.47 1.08 -11.52
CA ASP A 318 -9.04 1.02 -11.79
C ASP A 318 -8.50 -0.39 -11.47
N ALA A 319 -8.38 -1.20 -12.52
CA ALA A 319 -7.81 -2.55 -12.49
C ALA A 319 -6.32 -2.53 -12.84
N GLY A 320 -5.55 -1.74 -12.09
CA GLY A 320 -4.08 -1.68 -12.19
C GLY A 320 -3.54 -0.63 -13.17
N PHE A 321 -4.41 0.14 -13.84
CA PHE A 321 -4.03 1.21 -14.77
C PHE A 321 -3.12 2.25 -14.09
N ILE A 322 -3.56 2.81 -12.96
CA ILE A 322 -2.78 3.84 -12.26
C ILE A 322 -1.47 3.23 -11.75
N PHE A 323 -1.54 2.06 -11.10
CA PHE A 323 -0.36 1.39 -10.55
C PHE A 323 0.73 1.15 -11.60
N ARG A 324 0.34 0.65 -12.77
CA ARG A 324 1.27 0.32 -13.85
C ARG A 324 1.79 1.57 -14.56
N GLY A 325 0.97 2.59 -14.78
CA GLY A 325 1.41 3.85 -15.38
C GLY A 325 2.52 4.59 -14.61
N PHE A 326 2.69 4.30 -13.32
CA PHE A 326 3.81 4.82 -12.54
C PHE A 326 5.10 3.98 -12.64
N ARG A 327 5.07 2.79 -13.23
CA ARG A 327 6.28 1.97 -13.44
C ARG A 327 7.22 2.76 -14.36
N GLY A 328 8.46 2.96 -13.92
CA GLY A 328 9.43 3.78 -14.67
C GLY A 328 9.26 5.30 -14.54
N ARG A 329 8.18 5.81 -13.91
CA ARG A 329 8.03 7.25 -13.59
C ARG A 329 8.39 7.52 -12.14
N ALA A 330 9.39 8.38 -11.92
CA ALA A 330 9.77 8.82 -10.57
C ALA A 330 8.74 9.82 -10.01
N LYS A 331 7.59 9.36 -9.53
CA LYS A 331 6.61 10.25 -8.88
C LYS A 331 6.11 9.69 -7.56
N LYS A 332 6.72 10.20 -6.48
CA LYS A 332 6.38 9.93 -5.07
C LYS A 332 5.70 11.11 -4.39
N MET A 333 5.00 11.95 -5.15
CA MET A 333 4.30 13.11 -4.62
C MET A 333 2.82 12.79 -4.41
N PRO A 334 2.33 12.81 -3.16
CA PRO A 334 0.91 12.59 -2.86
C PRO A 334 -0.01 13.56 -3.62
N SER A 335 0.44 14.80 -3.88
CA SER A 335 -0.28 15.81 -4.66
C SER A 335 -0.56 15.35 -6.08
N PHE A 336 0.44 14.83 -6.81
CA PHE A 336 0.27 14.34 -8.17
C PHE A 336 -0.76 13.20 -8.26
N PHE A 337 -0.71 12.26 -7.31
CA PHE A 337 -1.69 11.19 -7.20
C PHE A 337 -3.12 11.74 -6.98
N ARG A 338 -3.27 12.73 -6.10
CA ARG A 338 -4.56 13.41 -5.90
C ARG A 338 -5.06 14.07 -7.18
N HIS A 339 -4.19 14.70 -7.98
CA HIS A 339 -4.57 15.31 -9.25
C HIS A 339 -5.04 14.28 -10.28
N ILE A 340 -4.41 13.10 -10.35
CA ILE A 340 -4.91 11.99 -11.18
C ILE A 340 -6.32 11.59 -10.71
N CYS A 341 -6.52 11.34 -9.42
CA CYS A 341 -7.84 10.96 -8.89
C CYS A 341 -8.91 12.03 -9.18
N ARG A 342 -8.61 13.32 -8.96
CA ARG A 342 -9.53 14.42 -9.31
C ARG A 342 -9.86 14.45 -10.80
N THR A 343 -8.88 14.17 -11.67
CA THR A 343 -9.08 14.13 -13.13
C THR A 343 -9.98 12.96 -13.52
N LEU A 344 -9.77 11.78 -12.94
CA LEU A 344 -10.64 10.61 -13.16
C LEU A 344 -12.07 10.86 -12.65
N ASP A 345 -12.20 11.54 -11.51
CA ASP A 345 -13.49 11.97 -10.98
C ASP A 345 -14.22 12.94 -11.91
N GLN A 346 -13.48 13.85 -12.57
CA GLN A 346 -14.06 14.76 -13.55
C GLN A 346 -14.60 14.00 -14.77
N LEU A 347 -13.95 12.93 -15.25
CA LEU A 347 -14.48 12.09 -16.34
C LEU A 347 -15.86 11.49 -16.03
N VAL A 348 -16.11 11.15 -14.75
CA VAL A 348 -17.40 10.64 -14.28
C VAL A 348 -18.40 11.78 -14.02
N SER A 349 -17.91 12.90 -13.48
CA SER A 349 -18.76 14.03 -13.07
C SER A 349 -19.23 14.89 -14.24
N THR A 350 -18.50 14.94 -15.36
CA THR A 350 -18.94 15.65 -16.58
C THR A 350 -20.20 15.06 -17.20
N ASN A 351 -20.51 13.81 -16.86
CA ASN A 351 -21.52 13.03 -17.54
C ASN A 351 -22.69 12.59 -16.65
N SER A 352 -22.66 12.86 -15.35
CA SER A 352 -23.68 12.42 -14.40
C SER A 352 -24.63 13.57 -14.00
N SER A 353 -25.95 13.33 -14.11
CA SER A 353 -26.96 14.12 -13.39
C SER A 353 -26.89 13.77 -11.91
N THR A 354 -26.92 14.77 -11.03
CA THR A 354 -26.85 14.61 -9.56
C THR A 354 -27.93 13.66 -9.01
N THR A 355 -27.62 12.36 -8.96
CA THR A 355 -28.44 11.35 -8.29
C THR A 355 -27.77 10.92 -7.01
N THR A 356 -28.54 10.94 -5.93
CA THR A 356 -28.19 10.83 -4.51
C THR A 356 -27.77 9.44 -4.04
N ASN A 357 -27.16 8.60 -4.87
CA ASN A 357 -26.90 7.21 -4.50
C ASN A 357 -25.54 6.98 -3.84
N ARG A 358 -25.57 6.16 -2.77
CA ARG A 358 -24.41 5.66 -1.99
C ARG A 358 -23.53 4.67 -2.79
N LYS A 359 -23.30 4.90 -4.09
CA LYS A 359 -22.51 4.00 -4.95
C LYS A 359 -21.02 4.36 -4.85
N ALA A 360 -20.15 3.35 -4.96
CA ALA A 360 -18.71 3.61 -5.05
C ALA A 360 -18.42 4.44 -6.30
N SER A 361 -17.72 5.57 -6.14
CA SER A 361 -17.32 6.44 -7.25
C SER A 361 -16.00 6.00 -7.88
N LEU A 362 -15.15 5.33 -7.09
CA LEU A 362 -13.89 4.78 -7.55
C LEU A 362 -13.64 3.42 -6.86
N VAL A 363 -13.42 2.37 -7.64
CA VAL A 363 -13.01 1.04 -7.18
C VAL A 363 -11.61 0.76 -7.71
N CYS A 364 -10.70 0.41 -6.83
CA CYS A 364 -9.28 0.33 -7.10
C CYS A 364 -8.74 -1.05 -6.73
N LEU A 365 -8.11 -1.74 -7.68
CA LEU A 365 -7.48 -3.04 -7.47
C LEU A 365 -5.96 -2.90 -7.54
N THR A 366 -5.24 -3.55 -6.63
CA THR A 366 -3.78 -3.63 -6.69
C THR A 366 -3.27 -4.88 -5.98
N SER A 367 -2.22 -5.50 -6.52
CA SER A 367 -1.52 -6.63 -5.89
C SER A 367 -0.55 -6.20 -4.77
N ARG A 368 -0.41 -4.90 -4.50
CA ARG A 368 0.56 -4.37 -3.53
C ARG A 368 -0.05 -3.55 -2.41
N LYS A 369 0.15 -4.02 -1.18
CA LYS A 369 -0.31 -3.38 0.07
C LYS A 369 0.11 -1.91 0.19
N GLN A 370 1.32 -1.59 -0.27
CA GLN A 370 1.94 -0.29 -0.03
C GLN A 370 1.69 0.74 -1.13
N TRP A 371 1.18 0.35 -2.30
CA TRP A 371 1.05 1.26 -3.44
C TRP A 371 -0.09 2.27 -3.27
N ARG A 372 -1.19 1.85 -2.65
CA ARG A 372 -2.32 2.72 -2.28
C ARG A 372 -2.43 2.74 -0.77
N LYS A 373 -1.68 3.60 -0.09
CA LYS A 373 -2.00 3.86 1.32
C LYS A 373 -3.40 4.47 1.36
N LYS A 374 -4.27 3.93 2.21
CA LYS A 374 -5.61 4.49 2.47
C LYS A 374 -5.55 6.00 2.72
N GLU A 375 -4.50 6.46 3.38
CA GLU A 375 -4.17 7.87 3.64
C GLU A 375 -4.17 8.77 2.39
N PHE A 376 -3.76 8.26 1.22
CA PHE A 376 -3.75 9.06 -0.02
C PHE A 376 -5.13 9.21 -0.64
N LEU A 377 -5.94 8.16 -0.60
CA LEU A 377 -7.30 8.16 -1.12
C LEU A 377 -8.28 8.84 -0.15
N ALA A 378 -8.05 8.73 1.16
CA ALA A 378 -8.87 9.33 2.21
C ALA A 378 -8.51 10.79 2.51
N HIS A 379 -7.74 11.43 1.63
CA HIS A 379 -7.37 12.83 1.79
C HIS A 379 -8.59 13.74 1.60
N GLU A 380 -8.71 14.78 2.44
CA GLU A 380 -9.88 15.68 2.46
C GLU A 380 -10.18 16.30 1.09
N ASP A 381 -9.14 16.72 0.36
CA ASP A 381 -9.27 17.26 -1.01
C ASP A 381 -9.97 16.35 -2.04
N LEU A 382 -9.95 15.03 -1.83
CA LEU A 382 -10.63 14.08 -2.71
C LEU A 382 -12.09 13.86 -2.30
N GLY A 383 -12.43 14.16 -1.04
CA GLY A 383 -13.79 14.01 -0.53
C GLY A 383 -14.30 12.57 -0.55
N TYR A 384 -13.41 11.57 -0.46
CA TYR A 384 -13.80 10.16 -0.40
C TYR A 384 -13.90 9.65 1.04
N ASP A 385 -14.93 8.84 1.31
CA ASP A 385 -14.90 7.80 2.34
C ASP A 385 -14.34 6.52 1.72
N VAL A 386 -13.23 6.01 2.27
CA VAL A 386 -12.47 4.89 1.67
C VAL A 386 -12.67 3.62 2.50
N GLN A 387 -13.31 2.63 1.89
CA GLN A 387 -13.38 1.26 2.37
C GLN A 387 -12.24 0.45 1.72
N SER A 388 -11.56 -0.36 2.52
CA SER A 388 -10.53 -1.29 2.05
C SER A 388 -11.07 -2.71 2.18
N LEU A 389 -10.73 -3.59 1.25
CA LEU A 389 -10.98 -5.02 1.36
C LEU A 389 -9.73 -5.74 0.93
N ILE A 390 -9.39 -6.82 1.63
CA ILE A 390 -8.33 -7.73 1.21
C ILE A 390 -8.98 -8.96 0.60
N ALA A 391 -8.99 -9.05 -0.72
CA ALA A 391 -9.41 -10.25 -1.43
C ALA A 391 -8.28 -11.28 -1.34
N THR A 392 -8.47 -12.30 -0.49
CA THR A 392 -7.59 -13.47 -0.39
C THR A 392 -8.39 -14.74 -0.67
N ARG A 393 -7.94 -15.54 -1.64
CA ARG A 393 -8.55 -16.84 -1.89
C ARG A 393 -8.06 -17.86 -0.86
N LYS A 394 -8.98 -18.54 -0.18
CA LYS A 394 -8.68 -19.65 0.75
C LYS A 394 -8.02 -20.88 0.09
N GLN A 395 -8.03 -20.98 -1.25
CA GLN A 395 -7.68 -22.22 -1.97
C GLN A 395 -6.35 -22.17 -2.73
N PHE A 396 -5.71 -21.02 -2.91
CA PHE A 396 -4.39 -20.92 -3.54
C PHE A 396 -3.56 -19.82 -2.85
N PRO A 397 -2.30 -20.08 -2.48
CA PRO A 397 -1.44 -19.12 -1.79
C PRO A 397 -0.88 -18.07 -2.77
N GLY A 398 -1.76 -17.42 -3.54
CA GLY A 398 -1.41 -16.29 -4.40
C GLY A 398 -1.27 -14.99 -3.62
N SER A 399 -0.53 -14.03 -4.18
CA SER A 399 -0.36 -12.69 -3.61
C SER A 399 -1.74 -12.04 -3.33
N PRO A 400 -1.96 -11.46 -2.15
CA PRO A 400 -3.23 -10.84 -1.80
C PRO A 400 -3.54 -9.66 -2.75
N VAL A 401 -4.80 -9.57 -3.18
CA VAL A 401 -5.29 -8.40 -3.92
C VAL A 401 -5.96 -7.44 -2.95
N TYR A 402 -5.49 -6.21 -2.95
CA TYR A 402 -6.05 -5.12 -2.16
C TYR A 402 -7.07 -4.39 -3.03
N VAL A 403 -8.29 -4.32 -2.53
CA VAL A 403 -9.40 -3.59 -3.13
C VAL A 403 -9.65 -2.36 -2.29
N TYR A 404 -9.78 -1.20 -2.92
CA TYR A 404 -10.18 0.04 -2.26
C TYR A 404 -11.44 0.58 -2.96
N CYS A 405 -12.52 0.74 -2.21
CA CYS A 405 -13.79 1.28 -2.67
C CYS A 405 -13.96 2.67 -2.06
N CYS A 406 -14.04 3.69 -2.90
CA CYS A 406 -14.12 5.09 -2.50
C CYS A 406 -15.52 5.64 -2.80
N TYR A 407 -16.17 6.22 -1.79
CA TYR A 407 -17.51 6.79 -1.88
C TYR A 407 -17.43 8.30 -1.69
N LYS A 408 -18.09 9.11 -2.53
CA LYS A 408 -18.11 10.56 -2.33
C LYS A 408 -18.87 10.93 -1.06
N LEU A 409 -18.21 11.68 -0.18
CA LEU A 409 -18.82 12.29 0.99
C LEU A 409 -19.83 13.34 0.52
N GLN A 410 -21.10 13.14 0.87
CA GLN A 410 -22.10 14.19 0.67
C GLN A 410 -21.75 15.36 1.58
N LYS A 411 -21.47 16.54 1.00
CA LYS A 411 -21.47 17.79 1.77
C LYS A 411 -22.88 17.94 2.37
N LEU A 412 -23.00 17.68 3.66
CA LEU A 412 -24.23 17.88 4.44
C LEU A 412 -24.60 19.36 4.42
N ALA A 413 -25.31 19.78 3.38
CA ALA A 413 -26.20 20.93 3.48
C ALA A 413 -27.30 20.51 4.45
N ALA A 414 -27.39 21.20 5.58
CA ALA A 414 -28.38 20.98 6.61
C ALA A 414 -29.79 20.87 6.01
N LEU A 415 -30.45 19.71 6.13
CA LEU A 415 -31.91 19.58 6.16
C LEU A 415 -32.33 18.16 6.55
N GLN A 416 -32.86 18.10 7.79
CA GLN A 416 -34.02 17.34 8.27
C GLN A 416 -34.21 15.87 7.88
N SER A 417 -34.40 15.08 8.94
CA SER A 417 -34.94 13.72 8.92
C SER A 417 -36.15 13.60 8.00
N THR A 418 -36.18 12.57 7.15
CA THR A 418 -37.28 11.59 7.12
C THR A 418 -37.02 10.49 6.09
N VAL A 419 -37.58 9.33 6.42
CA VAL A 419 -37.87 8.14 5.59
C VAL A 419 -36.78 7.06 5.51
N VAL A 420 -37.02 6.08 6.38
CA VAL A 420 -36.50 4.71 6.42
C VAL A 420 -36.85 3.96 5.13
N GLY A 421 -35.84 3.37 4.49
CA GLY A 421 -35.99 2.37 3.42
C GLY A 421 -35.15 1.13 3.78
N ALA A 422 -35.83 -0.01 3.89
CA ALA A 422 -35.30 -1.27 4.40
C ALA A 422 -34.18 -1.84 3.52
N GLY A 423 -32.92 -1.65 3.95
CA GLY A 423 -31.73 -2.34 3.46
C GLY A 423 -30.57 -2.32 4.45
N ASP A 424 -30.83 -1.93 5.70
CA ASP A 424 -29.86 -1.21 6.53
C ASP A 424 -29.48 -1.93 7.84
N ASP A 425 -29.86 -3.20 8.05
CA ASP A 425 -29.62 -3.86 9.36
C ASP A 425 -28.11 -4.11 9.62
N ASN A 426 -27.33 -4.45 8.59
CA ASN A 426 -25.89 -4.69 8.74
C ASN A 426 -25.08 -3.40 8.84
N THR A 427 -25.45 -2.36 8.09
CA THR A 427 -24.83 -1.03 8.17
C THR A 427 -25.16 -0.34 9.49
N ILE A 428 -26.42 -0.39 9.93
CA ILE A 428 -26.83 0.09 11.26
C ILE A 428 -26.10 -0.68 12.35
N ALA A 429 -25.99 -2.02 12.25
CA ALA A 429 -25.26 -2.81 13.23
C ALA A 429 -23.75 -2.47 13.28
N ARG A 430 -23.14 -2.22 12.11
CA ARG A 430 -21.73 -1.83 11.98
C ARG A 430 -21.48 -0.43 12.53
N ASP A 431 -22.28 0.56 12.15
CA ASP A 431 -22.15 1.94 12.60
C ASP A 431 -22.42 2.02 14.10
N ALA A 432 -23.39 1.25 14.61
CA ALA A 432 -23.64 1.12 16.04
C ALA A 432 -22.50 0.39 16.79
N ALA A 433 -21.78 -0.53 16.15
CA ALA A 433 -20.59 -1.17 16.72
C ALA A 433 -19.43 -0.16 16.77
N LEU A 434 -19.17 0.57 15.69
CA LEU A 434 -18.14 1.61 15.62
C LEU A 434 -18.37 2.70 16.67
N GLU A 435 -19.59 3.21 16.78
CA GLU A 435 -19.95 4.19 17.80
C GLU A 435 -19.68 3.66 19.22
N THR A 436 -20.01 2.38 19.47
CA THR A 436 -19.71 1.73 20.77
C THR A 436 -18.22 1.71 21.04
N TRP A 437 -17.40 1.41 20.04
CA TRP A 437 -15.95 1.35 20.19
C TRP A 437 -15.28 2.71 20.35
N LEU A 438 -15.81 3.74 19.67
CA LEU A 438 -15.38 5.13 19.86
C LEU A 438 -15.67 5.60 21.30
N GLU A 439 -16.83 5.25 21.84
CA GLU A 439 -17.19 5.55 23.24
C GLU A 439 -16.25 4.83 24.22
N LEU A 440 -15.95 3.56 23.96
CA LEU A 440 -15.03 2.77 24.79
C LEU A 440 -13.59 3.29 24.76
N GLU A 441 -13.10 3.72 23.61
CA GLU A 441 -11.78 4.33 23.49
C GLU A 441 -11.70 5.65 24.25
N LYS A 442 -12.76 6.47 24.21
CA LYS A 442 -12.84 7.69 25.02
C LYS A 442 -12.74 7.35 26.50
N LYS A 443 -13.51 6.38 26.99
CA LYS A 443 -13.45 5.90 28.39
C LYS A 443 -12.08 5.32 28.76
N LEU A 444 -11.43 4.62 27.84
CA LEU A 444 -10.07 4.10 28.04
C LEU A 444 -9.07 5.26 28.23
N LYS A 445 -9.12 6.27 27.35
CA LYS A 445 -8.25 7.45 27.43
C LYS A 445 -8.50 8.25 28.70
N ASP A 446 -9.77 8.51 29.05
CA ASP A 446 -10.15 9.20 30.28
C ASP A 446 -9.57 8.46 31.50
N ARG A 447 -9.72 7.12 31.56
CA ARG A 447 -9.19 6.30 32.66
C ARG A 447 -7.67 6.24 32.69
N GLN A 448 -7.00 6.23 31.53
CA GLN A 448 -5.54 6.33 31.43
C GLN A 448 -5.04 7.66 32.01
N SER A 449 -5.72 8.77 31.69
CA SER A 449 -5.38 10.09 32.20
C SER A 449 -5.63 10.23 33.71
N GLU A 450 -6.70 9.62 34.24
CA GLU A 450 -6.97 9.59 35.69
C GLU A 450 -5.91 8.83 36.50
N LEU A 451 -5.30 7.81 35.88
CA LEU A 451 -4.32 6.92 36.51
C LEU A 451 -2.87 7.31 36.21
N ASP A 452 -2.65 8.44 35.54
CA ASP A 452 -1.32 8.90 35.15
C ASP A 452 -0.36 8.96 36.36
N GLY A 453 0.83 8.40 36.20
CA GLY A 453 1.83 8.20 37.28
C GLY A 453 1.63 6.97 38.17
N SER A 454 0.50 6.26 38.12
CA SER A 454 0.24 5.02 38.87
C SER A 454 0.04 3.77 38.01
N LEU A 455 -0.04 3.97 36.69
CA LEU A 455 -0.28 2.94 35.69
C LEU A 455 1.02 2.24 35.27
N VAL A 456 1.08 0.93 35.42
CA VAL A 456 2.22 0.11 34.95
C VAL A 456 1.87 -0.54 33.61
N VAL A 457 2.63 -0.25 32.56
CA VAL A 457 2.46 -0.90 31.26
C VAL A 457 3.11 -2.30 31.31
N ILE A 458 2.31 -3.34 31.10
CA ILE A 458 2.78 -4.72 30.99
C ILE A 458 3.00 -5.03 29.51
N ASP A 459 4.21 -4.71 29.05
CA ASP A 459 4.71 -5.00 27.70
C ASP A 459 5.63 -6.24 27.64
N SER A 460 5.98 -6.79 28.80
CA SER A 460 6.99 -7.84 28.93
C SER A 460 6.67 -8.83 30.05
N PRO A 461 7.15 -10.10 29.96
CA PRO A 461 6.96 -11.09 31.02
C PRO A 461 7.52 -10.64 32.38
N LYS A 462 8.63 -9.89 32.39
CA LYS A 462 9.23 -9.34 33.61
C LYS A 462 8.32 -8.30 34.26
N ALA A 463 7.72 -7.40 33.46
CA ALA A 463 6.74 -6.42 33.96
C ALA A 463 5.50 -7.12 34.55
N ARG A 464 5.04 -8.21 33.94
CA ARG A 464 3.92 -9.02 34.45
C ARG A 464 4.22 -9.66 35.80
N VAL A 465 5.39 -10.28 35.94
CA VAL A 465 5.81 -10.91 37.21
C VAL A 465 6.00 -9.84 38.29
N LYS A 466 6.60 -8.71 37.95
CA LYS A 466 6.78 -7.59 38.86
C LYS A 466 5.44 -7.03 39.36
N ALA A 467 4.48 -6.78 38.47
CA ALA A 467 3.15 -6.30 38.84
C ALA A 467 2.41 -7.30 39.74
N ALA A 468 2.56 -8.62 39.49
CA ALA A 468 1.99 -9.66 40.35
C ALA A 468 2.67 -9.73 41.74
N GLN A 469 3.98 -9.50 41.82
CA GLN A 469 4.72 -9.44 43.08
C GLN A 469 4.39 -8.17 43.89
N GLU A 470 4.30 -7.02 43.22
CA GLU A 470 3.88 -5.75 43.82
C GLU A 470 2.45 -5.84 44.37
N GLN A 471 1.56 -6.59 43.69
CA GLN A 471 0.22 -6.90 44.20
C GLN A 471 0.25 -7.75 45.48
N GLU A 472 1.16 -8.72 45.57
CA GLU A 472 1.31 -9.57 46.76
C GLU A 472 1.77 -8.73 47.97
N GLN A 473 2.78 -7.89 47.77
CA GLN A 473 3.30 -6.99 48.80
C GLN A 473 2.27 -5.95 49.27
N ALA A 474 1.39 -5.52 48.37
CA ALA A 474 0.30 -4.59 48.65
C ALA A 474 -0.85 -5.20 49.51
N ARG A 475 -0.94 -6.54 49.60
CA ARG A 475 -1.92 -7.22 50.45
C ARG A 475 -1.47 -7.38 51.90
N ASP A 476 -0.17 -7.52 52.13
CA ASP A 476 0.38 -7.80 53.47
C ASP A 476 0.42 -6.57 54.40
N THR A 477 0.07 -5.38 53.89
CA THR A 477 0.37 -4.10 54.56
C THR A 477 -0.83 -3.20 54.88
N ALA A 478 -2.07 -3.52 54.47
CA ALA A 478 -3.22 -2.61 54.67
C ALA A 478 -4.60 -3.29 54.82
N THR A 479 -5.50 -2.64 55.56
CA THR A 479 -6.93 -3.00 55.77
C THR A 479 -7.78 -2.90 54.49
N GLU A 480 -7.31 -2.14 53.49
CA GLU A 480 -7.80 -2.17 52.11
C GLU A 480 -6.63 -2.45 51.16
N PRO A 481 -6.67 -3.52 50.35
CA PRO A 481 -5.56 -3.89 49.49
C PRO A 481 -5.34 -2.83 48.40
N ARG A 482 -4.14 -2.25 48.35
CA ARG A 482 -3.77 -1.27 47.33
C ARG A 482 -3.83 -1.94 45.95
N LYS A 483 -4.69 -1.41 45.07
CA LYS A 483 -4.83 -1.88 43.69
C LYS A 483 -3.58 -1.51 42.89
N VAL A 484 -2.97 -2.50 42.21
CA VAL A 484 -1.89 -2.30 41.25
C VAL A 484 -2.52 -2.17 39.87
N TYR A 485 -2.60 -0.92 39.37
CA TYR A 485 -3.18 -0.62 38.07
C TYR A 485 -2.20 -0.89 36.96
N VAL A 486 -2.67 -1.58 35.93
CA VAL A 486 -1.86 -2.02 34.80
C VAL A 486 -2.57 -1.79 33.48
N GLN A 487 -1.78 -1.51 32.46
CA GLN A 487 -2.21 -1.50 31.07
C GLN A 487 -1.62 -2.72 30.36
N VAL A 488 -2.46 -3.43 29.60
CA VAL A 488 -2.06 -4.55 28.76
C VAL A 488 -2.51 -4.30 27.33
N THR A 489 -1.66 -4.72 26.39
CA THR A 489 -2.00 -4.81 24.97
C THR A 489 -1.70 -6.24 24.51
N GLY A 490 -2.60 -6.86 23.75
CA GLY A 490 -2.38 -8.19 23.22
C GLY A 490 -3.52 -8.71 22.35
N GLU A 491 -3.32 -9.89 21.77
CA GLU A 491 -4.28 -10.56 20.90
C GLU A 491 -5.23 -11.46 21.71
N ILE A 492 -6.53 -11.39 21.43
CA ILE A 492 -7.52 -12.27 22.05
C ILE A 492 -7.40 -13.68 21.46
N THR A 493 -6.93 -14.64 22.25
CA THR A 493 -6.85 -16.05 21.83
C THR A 493 -8.12 -16.83 22.14
N ARG A 494 -8.91 -16.39 23.13
CA ARG A 494 -10.16 -17.04 23.53
C ARG A 494 -11.10 -16.10 24.28
N VAL A 495 -12.40 -16.22 24.00
CA VAL A 495 -13.50 -15.53 24.72
C VAL A 495 -14.40 -16.57 25.37
N ARG A 496 -14.71 -16.43 26.67
CA ARG A 496 -15.65 -17.28 27.42
C ARG A 496 -16.73 -16.42 28.06
N ARG A 497 -17.98 -16.59 27.63
CA ARG A 497 -19.13 -15.78 28.06
C ARG A 497 -19.92 -16.51 29.15
N PHE A 498 -20.38 -15.79 30.17
CA PHE A 498 -21.20 -16.31 31.25
C PHE A 498 -22.48 -15.48 31.40
N SER A 499 -23.57 -16.10 31.84
CA SER A 499 -24.93 -15.54 31.84
C SER A 499 -25.19 -14.41 32.86
N ASN A 500 -24.20 -14.00 33.66
CA ASN A 500 -24.38 -13.07 34.78
C ASN A 500 -23.57 -11.77 34.64
N GLY A 501 -23.38 -11.25 33.42
CA GLY A 501 -22.58 -10.04 33.22
C GLY A 501 -21.09 -10.25 33.51
N MET A 502 -20.61 -11.47 33.25
CA MET A 502 -19.24 -11.91 33.46
C MET A 502 -18.68 -12.53 32.17
N SER A 503 -17.43 -12.22 31.83
CA SER A 503 -16.74 -12.82 30.70
C SER A 503 -15.25 -12.96 31.01
N PHE A 504 -14.64 -14.05 30.55
CA PHE A 504 -13.19 -14.25 30.64
C PHE A 504 -12.58 -14.26 29.24
N LEU A 505 -11.54 -13.47 29.06
CA LEU A 505 -10.71 -13.47 27.85
C LEU A 505 -9.34 -14.08 28.16
N SER A 506 -8.73 -14.69 27.16
CA SER A 506 -7.33 -15.10 27.19
C SER A 506 -6.58 -14.20 26.22
N LEU A 507 -5.63 -13.42 26.75
CA LEU A 507 -4.89 -12.41 26.00
C LEU A 507 -3.43 -12.85 25.84
N GLU A 508 -2.97 -12.99 24.60
CA GLU A 508 -1.56 -13.21 24.28
C GLU A 508 -0.86 -11.86 24.13
N LEU A 509 0.10 -11.57 24.99
CA LEU A 509 0.74 -10.26 25.04
C LEU A 509 1.70 -10.08 23.86
N THR A 510 1.61 -8.94 23.19
CA THR A 510 2.38 -8.62 21.97
C THR A 510 3.89 -8.72 22.24
N GLY A 511 4.60 -9.54 21.45
CA GLY A 511 6.06 -9.70 21.56
C GLY A 511 6.58 -10.59 22.68
N SER A 512 5.72 -11.32 23.40
CA SER A 512 6.12 -12.07 24.60
C SER A 512 6.61 -13.51 24.38
N GLY A 513 6.25 -14.16 23.26
CA GLY A 513 6.71 -15.53 22.92
C GLY A 513 6.50 -16.58 24.03
N TYR A 514 5.52 -16.36 24.91
CA TYR A 514 5.34 -17.09 26.17
C TYR A 514 4.13 -18.05 26.08
N ASP A 515 4.28 -19.28 26.58
CA ASP A 515 3.28 -20.36 26.44
C ASP A 515 1.92 -20.15 27.16
N ARG A 516 1.75 -19.10 27.99
CA ARG A 516 0.53 -18.92 28.80
C ARG A 516 -0.12 -17.53 28.65
N PRO A 517 -1.32 -17.45 28.05
CA PRO A 517 -2.03 -16.18 27.90
C PRO A 517 -2.42 -15.59 29.26
N LEU A 518 -2.49 -14.26 29.34
CA LEU A 518 -3.02 -13.53 30.48
C LEU A 518 -4.54 -13.72 30.54
N GLN A 519 -5.05 -14.13 31.70
CA GLN A 519 -6.50 -14.19 31.90
C GLN A 519 -7.01 -12.78 32.20
N VAL A 520 -7.92 -12.30 31.38
CA VAL A 520 -8.59 -11.01 31.52
C VAL A 520 -10.03 -11.28 31.92
N PHE A 521 -10.56 -10.54 32.89
CA PHE A 521 -11.92 -10.72 33.37
C PHE A 521 -12.71 -9.42 33.27
N LEU A 522 -13.84 -9.55 32.60
CA LEU A 522 -14.81 -8.50 32.39
C LEU A 522 -15.97 -8.77 33.34
N GLN A 523 -16.21 -7.84 34.25
CA GLN A 523 -17.36 -7.85 35.13
C GLN A 523 -18.12 -6.56 34.95
N ARG A 524 -19.42 -6.67 34.66
CA ARG A 524 -20.30 -5.54 34.42
C ARG A 524 -20.20 -4.46 35.50
N ASP A 525 -20.21 -4.87 36.77
CA ASP A 525 -20.23 -3.94 37.90
C ASP A 525 -18.91 -3.19 38.04
N THR A 526 -17.77 -3.81 37.65
CA THR A 526 -16.46 -3.15 37.62
C THR A 526 -16.34 -2.17 36.45
N LEU A 527 -16.95 -2.50 35.31
CA LEU A 527 -16.94 -1.69 34.10
C LEU A 527 -17.98 -0.55 34.12
N GLY A 528 -18.89 -0.57 35.10
CA GLY A 528 -20.00 0.39 35.17
C GLY A 528 -21.00 0.26 34.02
N TRP A 529 -21.11 -0.91 33.39
CA TRP A 529 -21.96 -1.13 32.22
C TRP A 529 -23.36 -1.58 32.61
N SER A 530 -24.37 -1.24 31.81
CA SER A 530 -25.68 -1.90 31.92
C SER A 530 -25.59 -3.35 31.40
N PRO A 531 -26.49 -4.27 31.79
CA PRO A 531 -26.49 -5.61 31.21
C PRO A 531 -26.61 -5.63 29.68
N GLN A 532 -27.31 -4.65 29.09
CA GLN A 532 -27.43 -4.50 27.64
C GLN A 532 -26.10 -4.09 26.99
N VAL A 533 -25.41 -3.09 27.55
CA VAL A 533 -24.10 -2.64 27.06
C VAL A 533 -23.07 -3.77 27.20
N PHE A 534 -23.09 -4.50 28.31
CA PHE A 534 -22.20 -5.64 28.52
C PHE A 534 -22.43 -6.75 27.48
N ALA A 535 -23.69 -7.13 27.25
CA ALA A 535 -24.01 -8.13 26.23
C ALA A 535 -23.59 -7.68 24.83
N LYS A 536 -23.82 -6.40 24.50
CA LYS A 536 -23.39 -5.77 23.25
C LYS A 536 -21.88 -5.90 23.10
N VAL A 537 -21.08 -5.30 23.97
CA VAL A 537 -19.62 -5.28 23.85
C VAL A 537 -18.99 -6.69 23.87
N VAL A 538 -19.49 -7.60 24.71
CA VAL A 538 -18.94 -8.96 24.77
C VAL A 538 -19.31 -9.79 23.53
N SER A 539 -20.40 -9.46 22.83
CA SER A 539 -20.73 -10.07 21.53
C SER A 539 -19.81 -9.59 20.40
N LEU A 540 -19.33 -8.35 20.52
CA LEU A 540 -18.41 -7.70 19.59
C LEU A 540 -16.99 -8.28 19.65
N LEU A 541 -16.53 -8.76 20.81
CA LEU A 541 -15.18 -9.34 20.99
C LEU A 541 -15.02 -10.70 20.28
N ARG A 542 -14.00 -10.82 19.42
CA ARG A 542 -13.64 -12.05 18.68
C ARG A 542 -12.21 -12.50 18.98
N LYS A 543 -11.90 -13.72 18.54
CA LYS A 543 -10.54 -14.26 18.58
C LYS A 543 -9.74 -13.62 17.44
N GLY A 544 -8.52 -13.16 17.71
CA GLY A 544 -7.66 -12.45 16.76
C GLY A 544 -7.65 -10.94 16.97
N ASP A 545 -8.66 -10.39 17.66
CA ASP A 545 -8.72 -8.95 17.91
C ASP A 545 -7.57 -8.51 18.83
N GLU A 546 -6.91 -7.42 18.49
CA GLU A 546 -5.94 -6.78 19.35
C GLU A 546 -6.66 -5.87 20.36
N LEU A 547 -6.52 -6.16 21.65
CA LEU A 547 -7.21 -5.49 22.75
C LEU A 547 -6.22 -4.67 23.58
N VAL A 548 -6.58 -3.43 23.88
CA VAL A 548 -5.96 -2.60 24.92
C VAL A 548 -6.89 -2.57 26.12
N ALA A 549 -6.40 -3.00 27.28
CA ALA A 549 -7.18 -3.00 28.51
C ALA A 549 -6.40 -2.35 29.65
N VAL A 550 -7.12 -1.55 30.44
CA VAL A 550 -6.65 -0.94 31.69
C VAL A 550 -7.49 -1.50 32.82
N GLY A 551 -6.81 -1.91 33.89
CA GLY A 551 -7.43 -2.54 35.02
C GLY A 551 -6.46 -2.73 36.16
N PHE A 552 -6.79 -3.58 37.11
CA PHE A 552 -5.89 -3.93 38.21
C PHE A 552 -5.65 -5.42 38.29
N MET A 553 -4.46 -5.80 38.74
CA MET A 553 -4.12 -7.20 38.95
C MET A 553 -4.95 -7.77 40.11
N ALA A 554 -5.56 -8.92 39.87
CA ALA A 554 -6.40 -9.68 40.79
C ALA A 554 -6.01 -11.16 40.77
N ARG A 555 -6.51 -11.96 41.71
CA ARG A 555 -6.39 -13.41 41.69
C ARG A 555 -7.77 -14.04 41.58
N ASN A 556 -7.90 -15.05 40.73
CA ASN A 556 -9.12 -15.86 40.71
C ASN A 556 -9.20 -16.76 41.96
N ALA A 557 -10.33 -17.44 42.15
CA ALA A 557 -10.53 -18.38 43.26
C ALA A 557 -9.51 -19.54 43.32
N ARG A 558 -8.77 -19.79 42.22
CA ARG A 558 -7.70 -20.80 42.15
C ARG A 558 -6.30 -20.21 42.41
N GLY A 559 -6.22 -18.93 42.77
CA GLY A 559 -4.98 -18.23 43.08
C GLY A 559 -4.16 -17.79 41.87
N HIS A 560 -4.65 -17.96 40.63
CA HIS A 560 -3.96 -17.49 39.44
C HIS A 560 -4.15 -15.98 39.22
N SER A 561 -3.08 -15.29 38.85
CA SER A 561 -3.11 -13.88 38.48
C SER A 561 -3.95 -13.64 37.23
N MET A 562 -4.83 -12.66 37.31
CA MET A 562 -5.74 -12.24 36.27
C MET A 562 -5.87 -10.71 36.28
N LEU A 563 -6.22 -10.13 35.14
CA LEU A 563 -6.52 -8.71 35.04
C LEU A 563 -8.02 -8.48 35.26
N GLN A 564 -8.39 -7.72 36.30
CA GLN A 564 -9.74 -7.18 36.43
C GLN A 564 -9.82 -5.87 35.65
N VAL A 565 -10.65 -5.82 34.61
CA VAL A 565 -10.70 -4.67 33.70
C VAL A 565 -11.65 -3.58 34.21
N GLU A 566 -11.20 -2.33 34.14
CA GLU A 566 -12.02 -1.13 34.40
C GLU A 566 -12.30 -0.34 33.12
N ALA A 567 -11.39 -0.37 32.13
CA ALA A 567 -11.63 0.19 30.81
C ALA A 567 -10.93 -0.62 29.72
N LEU A 568 -11.50 -0.69 28.52
CA LEU A 568 -10.94 -1.41 27.39
C LEU A 568 -11.34 -0.78 26.07
N SER A 569 -10.53 -1.00 25.04
CA SER A 569 -10.82 -0.70 23.63
C SER A 569 -10.04 -1.67 22.77
N LEU A 570 -10.49 -1.94 21.54
CA LEU A 570 -9.59 -2.56 20.56
C LEU A 570 -8.46 -1.59 20.19
N ALA A 571 -7.26 -2.12 19.98
CA ALA A 571 -6.16 -1.36 19.41
C ALA A 571 -6.55 -1.00 17.98
N ARG A 572 -6.51 0.29 17.63
CA ARG A 572 -6.87 0.75 16.28
C ARG A 572 -5.81 0.33 15.26
N THR A 573 -5.83 -0.91 14.85
CA THR A 573 -5.12 -1.45 13.69
C THR A 573 -6.13 -1.79 12.59
N GLY A 574 -7.00 -0.85 12.22
CA GLY A 574 -7.82 -0.95 11.00
C GLY A 574 -8.85 -2.10 10.91
N GLU A 575 -8.96 -2.99 11.89
CA GLU A 575 -9.75 -4.23 11.80
C GLU A 575 -11.14 -4.14 12.46
N TYR A 576 -11.97 -3.18 12.04
CA TYR A 576 -13.43 -3.27 12.31
C TYR A 576 -14.20 -4.02 11.21
N GLU A 577 -13.50 -4.71 10.31
CA GLU A 577 -14.07 -5.37 9.14
C GLU A 577 -14.59 -6.80 9.40
N ALA A 578 -14.52 -7.30 10.65
CA ALA A 578 -15.08 -8.62 10.98
C ALA A 578 -16.59 -8.60 11.28
N TYR A 579 -17.29 -7.46 11.22
CA TYR A 579 -18.75 -7.41 11.39
C TYR A 579 -19.46 -7.81 10.09
N SER A 580 -19.43 -9.12 9.85
CA SER A 580 -20.49 -9.87 9.17
C SER A 580 -21.16 -10.81 10.15
#